data_AF-A0A820PKG4-F1
#
_entry.id   AF-A0A820PKG4-F1
#
_cell.length_a   1.000
_cell.length_b   1.000
_cell.length_c   1.000
_cell.angle_alpha   90.00
_cell.angle_beta   90.00
_cell.angle_gamma   90.00
#
_symmetry.space_group_name_H-M   'P 1'
#
loop_
_entity.id
_entity.type
_entity.pdbx_description
1 polymer ?
#
loop_
_entity_poly.entity_id
_entity_poly.type
_entity_poly.pdbx_seq_one_letter_code
_entity_poly.pdbx_strand_id
1 'polypeptide(L)'
;IPWEDLRYIFGEIMYGGHITDDWDRRLCRNYLQTYLNATMFEGDLNLAPDFPLPPPLDYKAYHAYIDDKLPSESPKLYGLHPNAEIDFLSQTSEKLFRILIEISPRDTNSINHGQNKTLSRDEKIRTVLEEFQNHIPEDFNIVELRARLDERNQY
;
A
#
# COMPACT_ATOMS: atom_id res chain seq x y z
N ILE A 1 -21.90 -28.53 9.11
CA ILE A 1 -22.17 -27.13 8.76
C ILE A 1 -21.87 -26.96 7.27
N PRO A 2 -22.77 -26.39 6.44
CA PRO A 2 -22.51 -26.13 5.03
C PRO A 2 -21.56 -24.93 4.87
N TRP A 3 -20.25 -25.21 4.89
CA TRP A 3 -19.22 -24.16 4.88
C TRP A 3 -19.17 -23.39 3.57
N GLU A 4 -19.44 -24.03 2.43
CA GLU A 4 -19.43 -23.38 1.12
C GLU A 4 -20.53 -22.32 1.02
N ASP A 5 -21.75 -22.64 1.45
CA ASP A 5 -22.88 -21.71 1.45
C ASP A 5 -22.61 -20.52 2.39
N LEU A 6 -22.04 -20.76 3.58
CA LEU A 6 -21.68 -19.68 4.50
C LEU A 6 -20.62 -18.75 3.90
N ARG A 7 -19.56 -19.31 3.31
CA ARG A 7 -18.50 -18.51 2.66
C ARG A 7 -19.06 -17.73 1.46
N TYR A 8 -19.99 -18.30 0.72
CA TYR A 8 -20.67 -17.63 -0.39
C TYR A 8 -21.53 -16.45 0.11
N ILE A 9 -22.33 -16.65 1.16
CA ILE A 9 -23.16 -15.60 1.75
C ILE A 9 -22.29 -14.44 2.25
N PHE A 10 -21.24 -14.73 3.04
CA PHE A 10 -20.39 -13.66 3.56
C PHE A 10 -19.56 -13.00 2.46
N GLY A 11 -18.90 -13.78 1.59
CA GLY A 11 -17.98 -13.25 0.59
C GLY A 11 -18.67 -12.54 -0.57
N GLU A 12 -19.68 -13.17 -1.18
CA GLU A 12 -20.28 -12.69 -2.43
C GLU A 12 -21.55 -11.86 -2.20
N ILE A 13 -22.37 -12.19 -1.18
CA ILE A 13 -23.64 -11.47 -0.93
C ILE A 13 -23.43 -10.29 0.01
N MET A 14 -22.86 -10.51 1.20
CA MET A 14 -22.71 -9.47 2.23
C MET A 14 -21.61 -8.48 1.88
N TYR A 15 -20.40 -8.98 1.57
CA TYR A 15 -19.25 -8.14 1.26
C TYR A 15 -18.99 -7.95 -0.25
N GLY A 16 -19.60 -8.77 -1.11
CA GLY A 16 -19.28 -8.77 -2.54
C GLY A 16 -19.63 -7.46 -3.25
N GLY A 17 -20.66 -6.73 -2.79
CA GLY A 17 -20.99 -5.39 -3.30
C GLY A 17 -20.00 -4.29 -2.88
N HIS A 18 -19.18 -4.53 -1.85
CA HIS A 18 -18.16 -3.60 -1.37
C HIS A 18 -16.79 -3.83 -2.01
N ILE A 19 -16.58 -5.00 -2.62
CA ILE A 19 -15.30 -5.40 -3.22
C ILE A 19 -15.43 -5.31 -4.75
N THR A 20 -14.84 -4.27 -5.33
CA THR A 20 -14.88 -4.02 -6.78
C THR A 20 -13.77 -4.74 -7.53
N ASP A 21 -12.60 -4.91 -6.92
CA ASP A 21 -11.44 -5.55 -7.54
C ASP A 21 -11.47 -7.09 -7.43
N ASP A 22 -11.07 -7.76 -8.51
CA ASP A 22 -11.09 -9.23 -8.58
C ASP A 22 -10.02 -9.87 -7.70
N TRP A 23 -8.88 -9.20 -7.48
CA TRP A 23 -7.84 -9.69 -6.57
C TRP A 23 -8.27 -9.57 -5.12
N ASP A 24 -8.92 -8.47 -4.75
CA ASP A 24 -9.51 -8.31 -3.42
C ASP A 24 -10.61 -9.35 -3.16
N ARG A 25 -11.41 -9.69 -4.18
CA ARG A 25 -12.44 -10.74 -4.06
C ARG A 25 -11.81 -12.11 -3.85
N ARG A 26 -10.72 -12.42 -4.58
CA ARG A 26 -9.94 -13.64 -4.38
C ARG A 26 -9.32 -13.68 -2.99
N LEU A 27 -8.78 -12.56 -2.50
CA LEU A 27 -8.21 -12.46 -1.17
C LEU A 27 -9.28 -12.75 -0.11
N CYS A 28 -10.42 -12.08 -0.16
CA CYS A 28 -11.55 -12.28 0.75
C CYS A 28 -11.99 -13.75 0.82
N ARG A 29 -12.11 -14.42 -0.33
CA ARG A 29 -12.44 -15.85 -0.38
C ARG A 29 -11.42 -16.73 0.34
N ASN A 30 -10.12 -16.43 0.20
CA ASN A 30 -9.07 -17.15 0.91
C ASN A 30 -9.12 -16.91 2.42
N TYR A 31 -9.36 -15.67 2.86
CA TYR A 31 -9.58 -15.35 4.28
C TYR A 31 -10.73 -16.17 4.87
N LEU A 32 -11.89 -16.19 4.20
CA LEU A 32 -13.05 -16.95 4.63
C LEU A 32 -12.78 -18.47 4.63
N GLN A 33 -11.97 -18.97 3.70
CA GLN A 33 -11.59 -20.38 3.68
C GLN A 33 -10.69 -20.79 4.85
N THR A 34 -9.78 -19.91 5.28
CA THR A 34 -8.87 -20.14 6.40
C THR A 34 -9.58 -20.08 7.75
N TYR A 35 -10.52 -19.14 7.93
CA TYR A 35 -11.20 -18.95 9.22
C TYR A 35 -12.52 -19.72 9.37
N LEU A 36 -13.30 -19.88 8.29
CA LEU A 36 -14.59 -20.59 8.32
C LEU A 36 -14.41 -22.02 7.81
N ASN A 37 -13.81 -22.90 8.61
CA ASN A 37 -13.59 -24.30 8.29
C ASN A 37 -13.96 -25.22 9.47
N ALA A 38 -14.04 -26.53 9.20
CA ALA A 38 -14.38 -27.52 10.23
C ALA A 38 -13.36 -27.55 11.38
N THR A 39 -12.09 -27.26 11.08
CA THR A 39 -10.97 -27.24 12.05
C THR A 39 -11.09 -26.11 13.07
N MET A 40 -11.94 -25.11 12.84
CA MET A 40 -12.24 -24.06 13.83
C MET A 40 -12.76 -24.63 15.17
N PHE A 41 -13.52 -25.74 15.12
CA PHE A 41 -14.07 -26.37 16.33
C PHE A 41 -13.10 -27.34 17.01
N GLU A 42 -11.96 -27.65 16.37
CA GLU A 42 -10.97 -28.58 16.88
C GLU A 42 -10.02 -27.91 17.90
N GLY A 43 -10.14 -26.58 18.08
CA GLY A 43 -9.45 -25.83 19.14
C GLY A 43 -7.99 -25.50 18.86
N ASP A 44 -7.47 -25.89 17.69
CA ASP A 44 -6.07 -25.69 17.29
C ASP A 44 -5.90 -24.54 16.27
N LEU A 45 -6.96 -23.75 16.05
CA LEU A 45 -6.94 -22.61 15.14
C LEU A 45 -6.55 -21.34 15.90
N ASN A 46 -5.41 -20.76 15.53
CA ASN A 46 -5.03 -19.43 15.97
C ASN A 46 -5.57 -18.39 14.98
N LEU A 47 -6.29 -17.39 15.50
CA LEU A 47 -6.81 -16.29 14.69
C LEU A 47 -5.70 -15.34 14.25
N ALA A 48 -4.67 -15.20 15.07
CA ALA A 48 -3.44 -14.48 14.75
C ALA A 48 -2.26 -15.13 15.50
N PRO A 49 -1.01 -14.81 15.17
CA PRO A 49 0.14 -15.22 15.97
C PRO A 49 -0.10 -14.85 17.44
N ASP A 50 0.02 -15.84 18.33
CA ASP A 50 -0.21 -15.72 19.77
C ASP A 50 -1.65 -15.37 20.21
N PHE A 51 -2.63 -15.48 19.31
CA PHE A 51 -4.05 -15.26 19.62
C PHE A 51 -4.90 -16.48 19.25
N PRO A 52 -5.09 -17.44 20.18
CA PRO A 52 -5.91 -18.62 19.94
C PRO A 52 -7.41 -18.25 19.89
N LEU A 53 -8.20 -19.07 19.19
CA LEU A 53 -9.64 -18.88 19.14
C LEU A 53 -10.26 -19.02 20.56
N PRO A 54 -11.04 -18.04 21.04
CA PRO A 54 -11.70 -18.17 22.34
C PRO A 54 -12.75 -19.30 22.33
N PRO A 55 -12.90 -20.03 23.45
CA PRO A 55 -13.99 -21.00 23.59
C PRO A 55 -15.35 -20.30 23.57
N PRO A 56 -16.46 -21.04 23.40
CA PRO A 56 -17.80 -20.48 23.49
C PRO A 56 -18.03 -19.84 24.86
N LEU A 57 -17.99 -18.50 24.90
CA LEU A 57 -18.10 -17.66 26.09
C LEU A 57 -19.34 -16.75 26.01
N ASP A 58 -19.69 -16.11 27.12
CA ASP A 58 -20.72 -15.07 27.14
C ASP A 58 -20.19 -13.76 26.51
N TYR A 59 -21.09 -12.89 26.05
CA TYR A 59 -20.73 -11.64 25.36
C TYR A 59 -19.71 -10.81 26.13
N LYS A 60 -19.92 -10.63 27.45
CA LYS A 60 -18.99 -9.88 28.31
C LYS A 60 -17.65 -10.57 28.47
N ALA A 61 -17.64 -11.90 28.48
CA ALA A 61 -16.43 -12.68 28.60
C ALA A 61 -15.59 -12.66 27.31
N TYR A 62 -16.21 -12.53 26.12
CA TYR A 62 -15.46 -12.28 24.89
C TYR A 62 -14.72 -10.94 24.91
N HIS A 63 -15.37 -9.86 25.39
CA HIS A 63 -14.70 -8.57 25.53
C HIS A 63 -13.50 -8.65 26.48
N ALA A 64 -13.70 -9.24 27.66
CA ALA A 64 -12.61 -9.44 28.61
C ALA A 64 -11.46 -10.32 28.05
N TYR A 65 -11.80 -11.30 27.21
CA TYR A 65 -10.80 -12.14 26.53
C TYR A 65 -9.98 -11.34 25.51
N ILE A 66 -10.63 -10.51 24.69
CA ILE A 66 -9.95 -9.65 23.71
C ILE A 66 -9.03 -8.67 24.44
N ASP A 67 -9.50 -8.04 25.52
CA ASP A 67 -8.70 -7.08 26.29
C ASP A 67 -7.47 -7.72 26.97
N ASP A 68 -7.55 -8.98 27.41
CA ASP A 68 -6.44 -9.70 28.06
C ASP A 68 -5.45 -10.33 27.05
N LYS A 69 -5.97 -10.85 25.93
CA LYS A 69 -5.20 -11.71 25.01
C LYS A 69 -4.75 -11.05 23.73
N LEU A 70 -5.36 -9.94 23.32
CA LEU A 70 -4.97 -9.29 22.06
C LEU A 70 -3.60 -8.61 22.21
N PRO A 71 -2.56 -9.04 21.47
CA PRO A 71 -1.27 -8.38 21.49
C PRO A 71 -1.33 -7.02 20.78
N SER A 72 -0.29 -6.20 20.95
CA SER A 72 -0.17 -4.93 20.22
C SER A 72 -0.26 -5.15 18.72
N GLU A 73 -1.00 -4.28 18.04
CA GLU A 73 -1.17 -4.28 16.59
C GLU A 73 0.16 -4.43 15.87
N SER A 74 0.26 -5.44 14.99
CA SER A 74 1.42 -5.65 14.12
C SER A 74 0.95 -6.16 12.77
N PRO A 75 1.70 -5.93 11.67
CA PRO A 75 1.29 -6.40 10.34
C PRO A 75 1.03 -7.91 10.28
N LYS A 76 1.70 -8.67 11.14
CA LYS A 76 1.55 -10.13 11.22
C LYS A 76 0.13 -10.55 11.63
N LEU A 77 -0.58 -9.76 12.45
CA LEU A 77 -1.98 -10.05 12.80
C LEU A 77 -2.88 -10.05 11.56
N TYR A 78 -2.54 -9.22 10.58
CA TYR A 78 -3.27 -9.10 9.32
C TYR A 78 -2.77 -10.08 8.24
N GLY A 79 -1.78 -10.93 8.53
CA GLY A 79 -1.14 -11.81 7.55
C GLY A 79 -0.13 -11.11 6.64
N LEU A 80 0.32 -9.91 7.01
CA LEU A 80 1.30 -9.13 6.25
C LEU A 80 2.73 -9.36 6.74
N HIS A 81 3.69 -9.13 5.85
CA HIS A 81 5.10 -9.15 6.19
C HIS A 81 5.47 -7.95 7.09
N PRO A 82 6.38 -8.08 8.08
CA PRO A 82 6.82 -6.98 8.95
C PRO A 82 7.29 -5.72 8.20
N ASN A 83 7.80 -5.87 6.98
CA ASN A 83 8.21 -4.73 6.14
C ASN A 83 7.06 -3.75 5.84
N ALA A 84 5.80 -4.20 5.86
CA ALA A 84 4.65 -3.32 5.68
C ALA A 84 4.58 -2.23 6.77
N GLU A 85 5.08 -2.52 7.98
CA GLU A 85 5.17 -1.53 9.06
C GLU A 85 6.20 -0.45 8.76
N ILE A 86 7.34 -0.83 8.17
CA ILE A 86 8.40 0.11 7.80
C ILE A 86 7.86 1.10 6.77
N ASP A 87 7.19 0.61 5.73
CA ASP A 87 6.60 1.46 4.70
C ASP A 87 5.52 2.39 5.27
N PHE A 88 4.66 1.87 6.15
CA PHE A 88 3.63 2.64 6.83
C PHE A 88 4.22 3.76 7.70
N LEU A 89 5.22 3.46 8.53
CA LEU A 89 5.89 4.43 9.40
C LEU A 89 6.69 5.47 8.60
N SER A 90 7.26 5.07 7.47
CA SER A 90 8.00 5.96 6.57
C SER A 90 7.06 6.96 5.91
N GLN A 91 5.95 6.49 5.33
CA GLN A 91 4.92 7.37 4.75
C GLN A 91 4.29 8.29 5.79
N THR A 92 4.07 7.79 7.01
CA THR A 92 3.53 8.60 8.11
C THR A 92 4.53 9.69 8.52
N SER A 93 5.82 9.37 8.60
CA SER A 93 6.86 10.36 8.88
C SER A 93 6.98 11.40 7.77
N GLU A 94 6.96 10.98 6.50
CA GLU A 94 6.99 11.90 5.36
C GLU A 94 5.79 12.86 5.39
N LYS A 95 4.59 12.33 5.66
CA LYS A 95 3.38 13.13 5.83
C LYS A 95 3.52 14.14 6.98
N LEU A 96 4.10 13.72 8.11
CA LEU A 96 4.37 14.60 9.24
C LEU A 96 5.33 15.73 8.85
N PHE A 97 6.45 15.42 8.19
CA PHE A 97 7.39 16.43 7.71
C PHE A 97 6.76 17.39 6.71
N ARG A 98 5.93 16.88 5.79
CA ARG A 98 5.19 17.71 4.84
C ARG A 98 4.25 18.69 5.56
N ILE A 99 3.51 18.21 6.56
CA ILE A 99 2.64 19.05 7.39
C ILE A 99 3.46 20.08 8.17
N LEU A 100 4.62 19.70 8.72
CA LEU A 100 5.51 20.61 9.44
C LEU A 100 6.02 21.73 8.54
N ILE A 101 6.42 21.42 7.30
CA ILE A 101 6.83 22.42 6.30
C ILE A 101 5.66 23.33 5.92
N GLU A 102 4.45 22.80 5.79
CA GLU A 102 3.25 23.58 5.46
C GLU A 102 2.87 24.56 6.59
N ILE A 103 3.05 24.15 7.85
CA ILE A 103 2.76 24.99 9.04
C ILE A 103 3.91 25.94 9.35
N SER A 104 5.15 25.59 8.98
CA SER A 104 6.31 26.45 9.20
C SER A 104 6.02 27.82 8.59
N PRO A 105 6.20 28.93 9.35
CA PRO A 105 6.08 30.25 8.78
C PRO A 105 7.00 30.30 7.57
N ARG A 106 6.42 30.55 6.40
CA ARG A 106 7.19 30.96 5.24
C ARG A 106 7.79 32.29 5.64
N ASP A 107 9.02 32.25 6.15
CA ASP A 107 9.78 33.46 6.42
C ASP A 107 9.67 34.34 5.17
N THR A 108 8.90 35.41 5.32
CA THR A 108 8.93 36.59 4.46
C THR A 108 10.24 37.34 4.70
N ASN A 109 11.37 36.63 4.86
CA ASN A 109 12.71 37.17 5.00
C ASN A 109 13.50 37.02 3.70
N SER A 110 12.82 37.16 2.56
CA SER A 110 13.46 37.59 1.31
C SER A 110 13.37 39.11 1.13
N ILE A 111 13.45 39.86 2.23
CA ILE A 111 13.74 41.28 2.18
C ILE A 111 14.80 41.52 3.25
N ASN A 112 16.03 41.76 2.81
CA ASN A 112 17.20 42.21 3.58
C ASN A 112 18.05 41.11 4.24
N HIS A 113 19.07 40.62 3.55
CA HIS A 113 20.48 40.92 3.88
C HIS A 113 21.45 40.19 2.92
N GLY A 114 22.21 40.99 2.17
CA GLY A 114 23.59 40.75 1.75
C GLY A 114 24.02 39.36 1.25
N GLN A 115 24.32 39.29 -0.05
CA GLN A 115 25.41 38.49 -0.62
C GLN A 115 25.44 37.00 -0.23
N ASN A 116 24.54 36.23 -0.82
CA ASN A 116 24.92 35.01 -1.53
C ASN A 116 23.74 34.65 -2.43
N LYS A 117 23.97 34.71 -3.73
CA LYS A 117 22.98 34.38 -4.76
C LYS A 117 22.73 32.86 -4.67
N THR A 118 21.95 32.41 -3.70
CA THR A 118 21.34 31.09 -3.73
C THR A 118 20.54 31.06 -5.02
N LEU A 119 21.03 30.31 -6.01
CA LEU A 119 20.40 30.16 -7.33
C LEU A 119 18.89 30.06 -7.12
N SER A 120 18.15 30.95 -7.80
CA SER A 120 16.69 30.94 -7.73
C SER A 120 16.20 29.52 -8.03
N ARG A 121 15.10 29.09 -7.40
CA ARG A 121 14.53 27.75 -7.63
C ARG A 121 14.42 27.43 -9.12
N ASP A 122 14.09 28.45 -9.92
CA ASP A 122 13.98 28.36 -11.38
C ASP A 122 15.32 28.17 -12.10
N GLU A 123 16.40 28.80 -11.62
CA GLU A 123 17.75 28.60 -12.17
C GLU A 123 18.23 27.17 -11.92
N LYS A 124 17.97 26.61 -10.73
CA LYS A 124 18.29 25.20 -10.44
C LYS A 124 17.49 24.22 -11.30
N ILE A 125 16.19 24.48 -11.48
CA ILE A 125 15.33 23.67 -12.34
C ILE A 125 15.85 23.71 -13.79
N ARG A 126 16.27 24.89 -14.26
CA ARG A 126 16.82 25.05 -15.61
C ARG A 126 18.09 24.24 -15.82
N THR A 127 19.03 24.27 -14.88
CA THR A 127 20.27 23.48 -14.99
C THR A 127 19.99 21.97 -15.04
N VAL A 128 19.05 21.48 -14.23
CA VAL A 128 18.64 20.08 -14.23
C VAL A 128 17.94 19.69 -15.55
N LEU A 129 17.12 20.57 -16.11
CA LEU A 129 16.49 20.35 -17.43
C LEU A 129 17.52 20.28 -18.55
N GLU A 130 18.52 21.16 -18.54
CA GLU A 130 19.61 21.15 -19.51
C GLU A 130 20.44 19.85 -19.39
N GLU A 131 20.67 19.35 -18.17
CA GLU A 131 21.32 18.06 -17.94
C GLU A 131 20.51 16.88 -18.48
N PHE A 132 19.19 16.83 -18.21
CA PHE A 132 18.31 15.80 -18.77
C PHE A 132 18.26 15.85 -20.29
N GLN A 133 18.19 17.05 -20.87
CA GLN A 133 18.15 17.22 -22.32
C GLN A 133 19.43 16.70 -22.99
N ASN A 134 20.58 16.89 -22.34
CA ASN A 134 21.87 16.36 -22.85
C ASN A 134 22.02 14.84 -22.65
N HIS A 135 21.24 14.23 -21.75
CA HIS A 135 21.26 12.78 -21.49
C HIS A 135 20.26 11.99 -22.35
N ILE A 136 19.32 12.66 -23.01
CA ILE A 136 18.38 12.01 -23.93
C ILE A 136 19.10 11.71 -25.25
N PRO A 137 19.10 10.46 -25.73
CA PRO A 137 19.63 10.11 -27.05
C PRO A 137 18.90 10.85 -28.17
N GLU A 138 19.54 11.04 -29.32
CA GLU A 138 18.91 11.68 -30.49
C GLU A 138 17.58 11.02 -30.87
N ASP A 139 16.60 11.83 -31.25
CA ASP A 139 15.27 11.38 -31.65
C ASP A 139 15.38 10.35 -32.78
N PHE A 140 14.85 9.16 -32.54
CA PHE A 140 14.74 8.14 -33.59
C PHE A 140 13.77 8.64 -34.66
N ASN A 141 14.28 8.95 -35.85
CA ASN A 141 13.44 9.27 -36.99
C ASN A 141 12.70 8.01 -37.49
N ILE A 142 11.55 7.75 -36.87
CA ILE A 142 10.70 6.58 -37.10
C ILE A 142 10.26 6.47 -38.57
N VAL A 143 10.21 7.60 -39.30
CA VAL A 143 9.83 7.64 -40.72
C VAL A 143 10.93 7.05 -41.60
N GLU A 144 12.19 7.43 -41.37
CA GLU A 144 13.33 6.89 -42.13
C GLU A 144 13.61 5.42 -41.79
N LEU A 145 13.46 5.05 -40.51
CA LEU A 145 13.62 3.66 -40.07
C LEU A 145 12.55 2.73 -40.65
N ARG A 146 11.30 3.19 -40.77
CA ARG A 146 10.24 2.41 -41.42
C ARG A 146 10.49 2.23 -42.92
N ALA A 147 10.93 3.28 -43.61
CA ALA A 147 11.27 3.20 -45.03
C ALA A 147 12.40 2.17 -45.28
N ARG A 148 13.45 2.17 -44.46
CA ARG A 148 14.53 1.15 -44.57
C ARG A 148 14.09 -0.26 -44.17
N LEU A 149 13.09 -0.41 -43.31
CA LEU A 149 12.56 -1.72 -42.90
C LEU A 149 11.70 -2.35 -44.02
N ASP A 150 10.91 -1.53 -44.71
CA ASP A 150 10.07 -1.97 -45.84
C ASP A 150 10.91 -2.40 -47.05
N GLU A 151 12.06 -1.73 -47.29
CA GLU A 151 13.04 -2.16 -48.30
C GLU A 151 13.73 -3.49 -47.94
N ARG A 152 13.92 -3.78 -46.63
CA ARG A 152 14.57 -5.02 -46.18
C ARG A 152 13.65 -6.24 -46.18
N ASN A 153 12.34 -6.03 -46.09
CA ASN A 153 11.33 -7.11 -46.10
C ASN A 153 10.90 -7.53 -47.52
N GLN A 154 11.53 -6.99 -48.58
CA GLN A 154 11.23 -7.33 -49.98
C GLN A 154 12.07 -8.49 -50.56
N TYR A 155 12.67 -9.32 -49.71
CA TYR A 155 13.28 -10.61 -50.11
C TYR A 155 12.72 -11.76 -49.30
#